data_AF-A0A9X1PQE0-F1
#
_entry.id   AF-A0A9X1PQE0-F1
#
_cell.length_a   1.000
_cell.length_b   1.000
_cell.length_c   1.000
_cell.angle_alpha   90.00
_cell.angle_beta   90.00
_cell.angle_gamma   90.00
#
_symmetry.space_group_name_H-M   'P 1'
#
loop_
_entity.id
_entity.type
_entity.pdbx_description
1 polymer ?
#
loop_
_entity_poly.entity_id
_entity_poly.type
_entity_poly.pdbx_seq_one_letter_code
_entity_poly.pdbx_strand_id
1 'polypeptide(L)'
;MESLSDTHSFADIFGIGDGCFVKLRPAEMERLNALVQARPILTHGEFYIRATSLNGVDFVIPETDTLAEHNVIAWSRILDGKEVLCAVNIGEQHHAVLYVTIDNALHEINSRMRCLYASEISPAELNIEVRNGKSIRLTIPPHALVIYE
;
A
#
# COMPACT_ATOMS: atom_id res chain seq x y z
N MET A 1 -6.64 29.85 -42.09
CA MET A 1 -6.63 28.37 -42.17
C MET A 1 -5.20 27.94 -41.92
N GLU A 2 -5.00 26.87 -41.13
CA GLU A 2 -3.79 26.47 -40.36
C GLU A 2 -3.68 27.23 -39.02
N SER A 3 -3.98 26.73 -37.82
CA SER A 3 -4.03 25.39 -37.16
C SER A 3 -2.70 24.79 -36.73
N LEU A 4 -2.65 24.45 -35.43
CA LEU A 4 -1.72 23.58 -34.69
C LEU A 4 -0.41 24.27 -34.25
N SER A 5 0.08 24.16 -33.02
CA SER A 5 -0.36 23.50 -31.80
C SER A 5 0.66 23.91 -30.72
N ASP A 6 0.25 24.72 -29.74
CA ASP A 6 1.07 25.01 -28.57
C ASP A 6 1.18 23.75 -27.72
N THR A 7 2.29 23.04 -27.92
CA THR A 7 2.67 21.89 -27.09
C THR A 7 3.32 22.44 -25.85
N HIS A 8 2.52 22.80 -24.86
CA HIS A 8 3.06 23.05 -23.52
C HIS A 8 3.60 21.72 -22.99
N SER A 9 4.92 21.68 -22.84
CA SER A 9 5.65 20.61 -22.17
C SER A 9 5.02 20.38 -20.80
N PHE A 10 4.66 19.13 -20.51
CA PHE A 10 4.11 18.69 -19.23
C PHE A 10 5.11 18.89 -18.05
N ALA A 11 6.34 19.30 -18.35
CA ALA A 11 7.42 19.53 -17.40
C ALA A 11 7.30 20.83 -16.60
N ASP A 12 6.43 21.76 -16.99
CA ASP A 12 6.37 23.10 -16.35
C ASP A 12 5.38 23.20 -15.17
N ILE A 13 4.56 22.17 -14.92
CA ILE A 13 3.52 22.21 -13.86
C ILE A 13 4.06 21.73 -12.51
N PHE A 14 5.09 20.89 -12.52
CA PHE A 14 5.74 20.42 -11.31
C PHE A 14 7.21 20.77 -11.43
N GLY A 15 7.72 21.65 -10.58
CA GLY A 15 9.15 21.93 -10.46
C GLY A 15 9.90 20.68 -9.99
N ILE A 16 10.05 19.70 -10.88
CA ILE A 16 10.82 18.49 -10.68
C ILE A 16 12.28 18.89 -10.84
N GLY A 17 12.85 19.41 -9.77
CA GLY A 17 14.30 19.51 -9.66
C GLY A 17 14.91 18.11 -9.77
N ASP A 18 16.06 18.02 -10.44
CA ASP A 18 16.84 16.80 -10.71
C ASP A 18 17.20 15.95 -9.46
N GLY A 19 16.81 16.38 -8.25
CA GLY A 19 17.03 15.67 -6.99
C GLY A 19 16.06 14.53 -6.69
N CYS A 20 14.84 14.52 -7.25
CA CYS A 20 13.88 13.43 -6.98
C CYS A 20 14.28 12.10 -7.63
N PHE A 21 14.94 12.12 -8.79
CA PHE A 21 15.37 10.92 -9.50
C PHE A 21 16.52 10.19 -8.80
N VAL A 22 17.29 10.86 -7.94
CA VAL A 22 18.44 10.27 -7.24
C VAL A 22 18.02 9.40 -6.05
N LYS A 23 16.80 9.61 -5.50
CA LYS A 23 16.37 8.96 -4.24
C LYS A 23 15.56 7.68 -4.43
N LEU A 24 14.94 7.46 -5.58
CA LEU A 24 14.50 6.12 -5.97
C LEU A 24 15.73 5.39 -6.53
N ARG A 25 16.46 4.68 -5.66
CA ARG A 25 17.54 3.78 -6.10
C ARG A 25 16.98 2.93 -7.25
N PRO A 26 17.58 2.90 -8.46
CA PRO A 26 17.04 2.15 -9.60
C PRO A 26 16.61 0.71 -9.26
N ALA A 27 17.33 0.07 -8.33
CA ALA A 27 17.00 -1.24 -7.79
C ALA A 27 15.59 -1.35 -7.15
N GLU A 28 15.08 -0.32 -6.47
CA GLU A 28 13.74 -0.36 -5.86
C GLU A 28 12.65 -0.28 -6.92
N MET A 29 12.83 0.57 -7.95
CA MET A 29 11.91 0.63 -9.09
C MET A 29 11.92 -0.68 -9.87
N GLU A 30 13.09 -1.28 -10.10
CA GLU A 30 13.21 -2.57 -10.76
C GLU A 30 12.53 -3.69 -9.96
N ARG A 31 12.72 -3.74 -8.64
CA ARG A 31 12.06 -4.72 -7.77
C ARG A 31 10.53 -4.58 -7.80
N LEU A 32 10.03 -3.35 -7.67
CA LEU A 32 8.59 -3.10 -7.69
C LEU A 32 7.99 -3.38 -9.08
N ASN A 33 8.66 -2.98 -10.16
CA ASN A 33 8.22 -3.29 -11.52
C ASN A 33 8.20 -4.80 -11.77
N ALA A 34 9.25 -5.53 -11.36
CA ALA A 34 9.30 -6.98 -11.47
C ALA A 34 8.14 -7.65 -10.72
N LEU A 35 7.78 -7.15 -9.53
CA LEU A 35 6.61 -7.63 -8.79
C LEU A 35 5.32 -7.36 -9.57
N VAL A 36 5.12 -6.14 -10.05
CA VAL A 36 3.91 -5.73 -10.79
C VAL A 36 3.72 -6.59 -12.04
N GLN A 37 4.79 -6.87 -12.79
CA GLN A 37 4.75 -7.77 -13.95
C GLN A 37 4.44 -9.22 -13.56
N ALA A 38 4.94 -9.70 -12.41
CA ALA A 38 4.74 -11.06 -11.94
C ALA A 38 3.39 -11.30 -11.22
N ARG A 39 2.64 -10.22 -10.92
CA ARG A 39 1.39 -10.26 -10.14
C ARG A 39 0.29 -9.42 -10.79
N PRO A 40 -0.45 -9.98 -11.77
CA PRO A 40 -1.53 -9.28 -12.47
C PRO A 40 -2.62 -8.70 -11.55
N ILE A 41 -2.83 -9.27 -10.37
CA ILE A 41 -3.74 -8.76 -9.35
C ILE A 41 -3.43 -7.30 -8.95
N LEU A 42 -2.16 -6.88 -8.99
CA LEU A 42 -1.76 -5.50 -8.65
C LEU A 42 -2.22 -4.46 -9.68
N THR A 43 -2.46 -4.85 -10.93
CA THR A 43 -2.90 -3.94 -12.00
C THR A 43 -4.36 -4.15 -12.39
N HIS A 44 -4.83 -5.39 -12.38
CA HIS A 44 -6.18 -5.76 -12.84
C HIS A 44 -7.17 -6.07 -11.72
N GLY A 45 -6.70 -6.25 -10.48
CA GLY A 45 -7.60 -6.52 -9.36
C GLY A 45 -8.45 -5.32 -8.98
N GLU A 46 -9.65 -5.59 -8.49
CA GLU A 46 -10.56 -4.59 -7.94
C GLU A 46 -9.93 -3.93 -6.70
N PHE A 47 -10.18 -2.63 -6.52
CA PHE A 47 -9.55 -1.81 -5.49
C PHE A 47 -10.50 -1.61 -4.30
N TYR A 48 -10.04 -1.92 -3.10
CA TYR A 48 -10.82 -1.75 -1.86
C TYR A 48 -9.99 -1.05 -0.79
N ILE A 49 -10.44 0.10 -0.31
CA ILE A 49 -9.85 0.73 0.89
C ILE A 49 -10.12 -0.16 2.11
N ARG A 50 -9.11 -0.31 2.97
CA ARG A 50 -9.20 -1.13 4.19
C ARG A 50 -9.27 -0.28 5.44
N ALA A 51 -10.08 -0.74 6.38
CA ALA A 51 -10.20 -0.11 7.68
C ALA A 51 -8.96 -0.41 8.51
N THR A 52 -8.59 0.55 9.35
CA THR A 52 -7.39 0.49 10.18
C THR A 52 -7.72 0.72 11.65
N SER A 53 -6.95 0.13 12.56
CA SER A 53 -7.18 0.27 14.01
C SER A 53 -5.87 0.25 14.79
N LEU A 54 -5.65 1.25 15.65
CA LEU A 54 -4.48 1.30 16.53
C LEU A 54 -4.58 0.30 17.70
N ASN A 55 -5.80 0.04 18.18
CA ASN A 55 -6.04 -0.82 19.36
C ASN A 55 -6.59 -2.22 19.02
N GLY A 56 -6.93 -2.46 17.74
CA GLY A 56 -7.48 -3.73 17.28
C GLY A 56 -8.95 -3.97 17.68
N VAL A 57 -9.65 -2.90 18.08
CA VAL A 57 -11.07 -2.89 18.46
C VAL A 57 -11.82 -1.85 17.63
N ASP A 58 -11.33 -0.61 17.61
CA ASP A 58 -11.96 0.50 16.90
C ASP A 58 -11.37 0.63 15.50
N PHE A 59 -12.10 0.18 14.49
CA PHE A 59 -11.67 0.22 13.09
C PHE A 59 -12.32 1.40 12.36
N VAL A 60 -11.48 2.17 11.69
CA VAL A 60 -11.89 3.35 10.91
C VAL A 60 -11.42 3.20 9.46
N ILE A 61 -12.28 3.57 8.52
CA ILE A 61 -11.89 3.72 7.12
C ILE A 61 -11.10 5.03 7.02
N PRO A 62 -9.91 5.04 6.38
CA PRO A 62 -9.14 6.26 6.22
C PRO A 62 -9.90 7.26 5.33
N GLU A 63 -10.53 8.22 5.99
CA GLU A 63 -11.02 9.49 5.44
C GLU A 63 -10.02 10.61 5.79
N THR A 64 -10.11 11.76 5.13
CA THR A 64 -9.17 12.89 5.28
C THR A 64 -8.86 13.23 6.75
N ASP A 65 -9.86 13.22 7.63
CA ASP A 65 -9.71 13.57 9.04
C ASP A 65 -9.02 12.45 9.85
N THR A 66 -9.40 11.18 9.62
CA THR A 66 -8.81 10.02 10.31
C THR A 66 -7.40 9.67 9.83
N LEU A 67 -7.05 10.07 8.60
CA LEU A 67 -5.75 9.81 8.00
C LEU A 67 -4.63 10.53 8.77
N ALA A 68 -4.93 11.69 9.35
CA ALA A 68 -3.99 12.45 10.18
C ALA A 68 -3.58 11.69 11.46
N GLU A 69 -4.47 10.84 11.99
CA GLU A 69 -4.22 10.10 13.22
C GLU A 69 -3.40 8.83 12.97
N HIS A 70 -3.78 8.06 11.96
CA HIS A 70 -3.17 6.75 11.70
C HIS A 70 -1.95 6.83 10.80
N ASN A 71 -1.85 7.86 9.97
CA ASN A 71 -0.77 8.06 9.00
C ASN A 71 -0.54 6.85 8.07
N VAL A 72 -1.56 5.99 7.89
CA VAL A 72 -1.48 4.81 7.03
C VAL A 72 -2.66 4.76 6.09
N ILE A 73 -2.35 4.61 4.81
CA ILE A 73 -3.33 4.29 3.78
C ILE A 73 -3.14 2.82 3.45
N ALA A 74 -4.17 2.01 3.67
CA ALA A 74 -4.18 0.61 3.33
C ALA A 74 -5.32 0.29 2.36
N TRP A 75 -5.02 -0.56 1.39
CA TRP A 75 -5.98 -0.99 0.39
C TRP A 75 -5.65 -2.40 -0.07
N SER A 76 -6.67 -3.12 -0.51
CA SER A 76 -6.51 -4.41 -1.15
C SER A 76 -6.75 -4.33 -2.64
N ARG A 77 -6.04 -5.18 -3.37
CA ARG A 77 -6.36 -5.58 -4.74
C ARG A 77 -6.90 -6.99 -4.70
N ILE A 78 -8.09 -7.23 -5.26
CA ILE A 78 -8.72 -8.56 -5.30
C ILE A 78 -8.94 -8.98 -6.74
N LEU A 79 -8.53 -10.21 -7.08
CA LEU A 79 -8.72 -10.81 -8.38
C LEU A 79 -8.79 -12.34 -8.23
N ASP A 80 -9.76 -12.98 -8.89
CA ASP A 80 -9.92 -14.44 -8.90
C ASP A 80 -9.92 -15.10 -7.51
N GLY A 81 -10.60 -14.48 -6.55
CA GLY A 81 -10.70 -14.99 -5.17
C GLY A 81 -9.40 -14.93 -4.38
N LYS A 82 -8.41 -14.16 -4.84
CA LYS A 82 -7.19 -13.86 -4.10
C LYS A 82 -7.15 -12.40 -3.71
N GLU A 83 -6.42 -12.11 -2.64
CA GLU A 83 -6.24 -10.76 -2.13
C GLU A 83 -4.76 -10.45 -1.99
N VAL A 84 -4.37 -9.27 -2.47
CA VAL A 84 -3.10 -8.64 -2.14
C VAL A 84 -3.39 -7.38 -1.34
N LEU A 85 -2.86 -7.30 -0.12
CA LEU A 85 -2.93 -6.12 0.71
C LEU A 85 -1.71 -5.24 0.48
N CYS A 86 -1.95 -3.96 0.22
CA CYS A 86 -0.95 -2.91 0.13
C CYS A 86 -1.16 -1.91 1.27
N ALA A 87 -0.07 -1.40 1.84
CA ALA A 87 -0.14 -0.32 2.82
C ALA A 87 1.07 0.60 2.71
N VAL A 88 0.83 1.91 2.85
CA VAL A 88 1.87 2.93 2.91
C VAL A 88 1.74 3.72 4.21
N ASN A 89 2.87 3.92 4.89
CA ASN A 89 2.96 4.88 5.99
C ASN A 89 3.34 6.26 5.42
N ILE A 90 2.42 7.21 5.51
CA ILE A 90 2.61 8.59 5.09
C ILE A 90 3.20 9.47 6.20
N GLY A 91 3.34 8.94 7.42
CA GLY A 91 3.92 9.63 8.55
C GLY A 91 5.43 9.81 8.40
N GLU A 92 5.94 10.94 8.90
CA GLU A 92 7.32 11.36 8.66
C GLU A 92 8.35 10.81 9.66
N GLN A 93 7.91 10.49 10.89
CA GLN A 93 8.83 10.27 12.01
C GLN A 93 8.72 8.91 12.68
N HIS A 94 7.54 8.28 12.64
CA HIS A 94 7.26 7.11 13.47
C HIS A 94 6.86 5.89 12.64
N HIS A 95 7.27 4.71 13.12
CA HIS A 95 6.71 3.46 12.67
C HIS A 95 5.21 3.46 12.95
N ALA A 96 4.41 3.12 11.96
CA ALA A 96 3.00 2.87 12.14
C ALA A 96 2.81 1.43 12.61
N VAL A 97 2.10 1.23 13.72
CA VAL A 97 1.78 -0.09 14.27
C VAL A 97 0.27 -0.17 14.47
N LEU A 98 -0.40 -0.93 13.62
CA LEU A 98 -1.87 -0.97 13.58
C LEU A 98 -2.38 -2.30 12.99
N TYR A 99 -3.67 -2.56 13.19
CA TYR A 99 -4.40 -3.61 12.50
C TYR A 99 -5.02 -3.06 11.22
N VAL A 100 -5.01 -3.86 10.17
CA VAL A 100 -5.64 -3.56 8.88
C VAL A 100 -6.58 -4.68 8.50
N THR A 101 -7.82 -4.37 8.14
CA THR A 101 -8.77 -5.38 7.71
C THR A 101 -8.39 -5.99 6.37
N ILE A 102 -8.72 -7.26 6.20
CA ILE A 102 -8.61 -8.00 4.94
C ILE A 102 -9.97 -8.62 4.61
N ASP A 103 -10.11 -9.24 3.45
CA ASP A 103 -11.38 -9.85 3.09
C ASP A 103 -11.70 -11.03 4.00
N ASN A 104 -12.87 -11.00 4.64
CA ASN A 104 -13.24 -12.03 5.60
C ASN A 104 -13.50 -13.40 4.93
N ALA A 105 -13.87 -13.45 3.66
CA ALA A 105 -14.22 -14.69 2.97
C ALA A 105 -13.01 -15.35 2.29
N LEU A 106 -11.96 -14.59 1.95
CA LEU A 106 -10.84 -15.08 1.15
C LEU A 106 -9.71 -15.74 1.95
N HIS A 107 -9.73 -15.60 3.28
CA HIS A 107 -8.65 -16.06 4.15
C HIS A 107 -9.11 -17.10 5.16
N GLU A 108 -8.29 -18.09 5.46
CA GLU A 108 -8.56 -19.06 6.53
C GLU A 108 -8.15 -18.52 7.91
N ILE A 109 -8.77 -19.04 8.97
CA ILE A 109 -8.32 -18.74 10.34
C ILE A 109 -6.99 -19.44 10.58
N ASN A 110 -6.05 -18.79 11.27
CA ASN A 110 -4.68 -19.27 11.52
C ASN A 110 -3.78 -19.39 10.28
N SER A 111 -4.21 -18.89 9.12
CA SER A 111 -3.30 -18.72 7.99
C SER A 111 -2.48 -17.42 8.13
N ARG A 112 -1.65 -17.16 7.13
CA ARG A 112 -0.73 -16.03 7.09
C ARG A 112 -0.73 -15.39 5.72
N MET A 113 -0.51 -14.08 5.68
CA MET A 113 -0.13 -13.39 4.46
C MET A 113 1.39 -13.29 4.40
N ARG A 114 1.96 -13.48 3.21
CA ARG A 114 3.40 -13.47 2.94
C ARG A 114 3.80 -12.13 2.33
N CYS A 115 4.92 -11.60 2.79
CA CYS A 115 5.48 -10.36 2.25
C CYS A 115 5.93 -10.58 0.81
N LEU A 116 5.32 -9.86 -0.13
CA LEU A 116 5.72 -9.81 -1.53
C LEU A 116 6.75 -8.71 -1.77
N TYR A 117 6.57 -7.56 -1.11
CA TYR A 117 7.47 -6.42 -1.21
C TYR A 117 7.42 -5.57 0.04
N ALA A 118 8.58 -5.06 0.41
CA ALA A 118 8.72 -4.01 1.40
C ALA A 118 9.88 -3.11 0.98
N SER A 119 9.64 -1.80 0.97
CA SER A 119 10.68 -0.81 0.65
C SER A 119 11.75 -0.72 1.76
N GLU A 120 11.39 -1.17 2.97
CA GLU A 120 12.26 -1.27 4.15
C GLU A 120 12.02 -2.60 4.88
N ILE A 121 12.85 -2.92 5.87
CA ILE A 121 12.76 -4.20 6.61
C ILE A 121 11.36 -4.38 7.21
N SER A 122 10.70 -5.48 6.82
CA SER A 122 9.37 -5.87 7.29
C SER A 122 9.29 -7.39 7.51
N PRO A 123 8.38 -7.88 8.35
CA PRO A 123 8.21 -9.32 8.57
C PRO A 123 7.87 -10.07 7.29
N ALA A 124 8.48 -11.24 7.08
CA ALA A 124 8.26 -12.07 5.89
C ALA A 124 6.86 -12.69 5.83
N GLU A 125 6.23 -12.90 6.99
CA GLU A 125 4.86 -13.40 7.11
C GLU A 125 4.16 -12.69 8.27
N LEU A 126 2.84 -12.54 8.15
CA LEU A 126 1.99 -11.97 9.18
C LEU A 126 0.80 -12.89 9.42
N ASN A 127 0.49 -13.13 10.70
CA ASN A 127 -0.66 -13.95 11.07
C ASN A 127 -1.95 -13.18 10.81
N ILE A 128 -2.97 -13.92 10.36
CA ILE A 128 -4.33 -13.42 10.26
C ILE A 128 -5.02 -13.59 11.62
N GLU A 129 -5.57 -12.48 12.11
CA GLU A 129 -6.27 -12.40 13.39
C GLU A 129 -7.77 -12.20 13.18
N VAL A 130 -8.58 -12.85 14.02
CA VAL A 130 -10.04 -12.69 14.02
C VAL A 130 -10.41 -11.41 14.78
N ARG A 131 -10.30 -10.27 14.09
CA ARG A 131 -10.69 -8.94 14.59
C ARG A 131 -11.39 -8.18 13.47
N ASN A 132 -12.59 -7.67 13.77
CA ASN A 132 -13.47 -7.00 12.79
C ASN A 132 -13.66 -7.82 11.50
N GLY A 133 -14.05 -9.09 11.65
CA GLY A 133 -13.91 -10.10 10.61
C GLY A 133 -12.50 -10.70 10.69
N LYS A 134 -11.62 -10.32 9.75
CA LYS A 134 -10.21 -10.70 9.74
C LYS A 134 -9.33 -9.48 9.51
N SER A 135 -8.20 -9.44 10.20
CA SER A 135 -7.20 -8.38 10.03
C SER A 135 -5.79 -8.92 10.23
N ILE A 136 -4.81 -8.14 9.79
CA ILE A 136 -3.40 -8.40 10.07
C ILE A 136 -2.80 -7.23 10.83
N ARG A 137 -1.83 -7.51 11.70
CA ARG A 137 -1.09 -6.48 12.43
C ARG A 137 0.16 -6.07 11.66
N LEU A 138 0.18 -4.82 11.19
CA LEU A 138 1.30 -4.25 10.46
C LEU A 138 2.22 -3.44 11.38
N THR A 139 3.51 -3.46 11.03
CA THR A 139 4.52 -2.51 11.51
C THR A 139 5.22 -1.94 10.28
N ILE A 140 4.99 -0.68 9.97
CA ILE A 140 5.46 -0.04 8.72
C ILE A 140 6.38 1.14 9.06
N PRO A 141 7.64 1.16 8.60
CA PRO A 141 8.53 2.32 8.78
C PRO A 141 7.98 3.61 8.15
N PRO A 142 8.43 4.80 8.61
CA PRO A 142 8.08 6.07 7.97
C PRO A 142 8.34 6.02 6.46
N HIS A 143 7.41 6.54 5.66
CA HIS A 143 7.50 6.58 4.19
C HIS A 143 7.67 5.23 3.48
N ALA A 144 7.42 4.11 4.16
CA ALA A 144 7.58 2.79 3.58
C ALA A 144 6.29 2.25 2.96
N LEU A 145 6.46 1.49 1.87
CA LEU A 145 5.42 0.70 1.22
C LEU A 145 5.64 -0.77 1.55
N VAL A 146 4.56 -1.46 1.95
CA VAL A 146 4.53 -2.92 2.12
C VAL A 146 3.39 -3.53 1.31
N ILE A 147 3.63 -4.74 0.79
CA ILE A 147 2.69 -5.52 -0.02
C ILE A 147 2.72 -6.97 0.44
N TYR A 148 1.56 -7.52 0.78
CA TYR A 148 1.37 -8.86 1.32
C TYR A 148 0.31 -9.64 0.52
N GLU A 149 0.48 -10.95 0.37
CA GLU A 149 -0.47 -11.91 -0.25
C GLU A 149 -0.71 -13.11 0.67
#